data_AF-M4Z9K2-F1
#
_entry.id   AF-M4Z9K2-F1
#
_cell.length_a   1.000
_cell.length_b   1.000
_cell.length_c   1.000
_cell.angle_alpha   90.00
_cell.angle_beta   90.00
_cell.angle_gamma   90.00
#
_symmetry.space_group_name_H-M   'P 1'
#
loop_
_entity.id
_entity.type
_entity.pdbx_description
1 polymer ?
#
loop_
_entity_poly.entity_id
_entity_poly.type
_entity_poly.pdbx_seq_one_letter_code
_entity_poly.pdbx_strand_id
1 'polypeptide(L)'
;MDTSDELLKAILATVARNTFPPAVITKIVAPTSGSEKQLLAYNLCDGQTPQAEICKKAKLDKGSFSRSLTKWIEAGVVVRIGSERLPLHVYPLTKVSARDED
;
A
#
# COMPACT_ATOMS: atom_id res chain seq x y z
N MET A 1 -20.13 -6.76 -2.94
CA MET A 1 -19.21 -6.24 -3.96
C MET A 1 -19.60 -6.91 -5.27
N ASP A 2 -19.51 -6.23 -6.42
CA ASP A 2 -19.85 -6.87 -7.69
C ASP A 2 -18.78 -7.90 -8.08
N THR A 3 -19.16 -8.99 -8.75
CA THR A 3 -18.19 -10.04 -9.17
C THR A 3 -17.11 -9.46 -10.09
N SER A 4 -17.48 -8.48 -10.92
CA SER A 4 -16.54 -7.79 -11.81
C SER A 4 -15.44 -7.05 -11.03
N ASP A 5 -15.80 -6.40 -9.92
CA ASP A 5 -14.83 -5.68 -9.07
C ASP A 5 -13.82 -6.64 -8.43
N GLU A 6 -14.29 -7.81 -7.99
CA GLU A 6 -13.44 -8.84 -7.39
C GLU A 6 -12.46 -9.42 -8.42
N LEU A 7 -12.95 -9.69 -9.64
CA LEU A 7 -12.11 -10.15 -10.74
C LEU A 7 -11.08 -9.09 -11.15
N LEU A 8 -11.46 -7.82 -11.22
CA LEU A 8 -10.53 -6.72 -11.52
C LEU A 8 -9.44 -6.58 -10.44
N LYS A 9 -9.81 -6.69 -9.16
CA LYS A 9 -8.84 -6.72 -8.06
C LYS A 9 -7.91 -7.92 -8.15
N ALA A 10 -8.43 -9.10 -8.50
CA ALA A 10 -7.63 -10.30 -8.68
C ALA A 10 -6.63 -10.16 -9.84
N ILE A 11 -7.05 -9.58 -10.97
CA ILE A 11 -6.18 -9.29 -12.12
C ILE A 11 -5.09 -8.28 -11.71
N LEU A 12 -5.48 -7.17 -11.06
CA LEU A 12 -4.53 -6.17 -10.57
C LEU A 12 -3.47 -6.80 -9.65
N ALA A 13 -3.90 -7.57 -8.65
CA ALA A 13 -3.00 -8.23 -7.72
C ALA A 13 -2.07 -9.24 -8.42
N THR A 14 -2.59 -9.98 -9.40
CA THR A 14 -1.82 -10.95 -10.18
C THR A 14 -0.75 -10.27 -11.02
N VAL A 15 -1.11 -9.23 -11.78
CA VAL A 15 -0.16 -8.46 -12.59
C VAL A 15 0.87 -7.79 -11.69
N ALA A 16 0.45 -7.15 -10.60
CA ALA A 16 1.35 -6.47 -9.69
C ALA A 16 2.35 -7.41 -9.01
N ARG A 17 1.94 -8.64 -8.64
CA ARG A 17 2.87 -9.64 -8.08
C ARG A 17 3.92 -10.11 -9.09
N ASN A 18 3.58 -10.16 -10.37
CA ASN A 18 4.53 -10.50 -11.43
C ASN A 18 5.51 -9.34 -11.70
N THR A 19 5.05 -8.09 -11.58
CA THR A 19 5.88 -6.90 -11.81
C THR A 19 6.76 -6.54 -10.62
N PHE A 20 6.20 -6.60 -9.41
CA PHE A 20 6.85 -6.20 -8.17
C PHE A 20 6.88 -7.38 -7.20
N PRO A 21 8.05 -7.98 -6.94
CA PRO A 21 8.20 -8.91 -5.83
C PRO A 21 7.91 -8.20 -4.49
N PRO A 22 7.38 -8.89 -3.45
CA PRO A 22 7.09 -8.29 -2.15
C PRO A 22 8.26 -7.52 -1.51
N ALA A 23 9.50 -8.02 -1.68
CA ALA A 23 10.70 -7.34 -1.19
C ALA A 23 10.92 -5.97 -1.86
N VAL A 24 10.58 -5.83 -3.15
CA VAL A 24 10.69 -4.55 -3.88
C VAL A 24 9.68 -3.55 -3.34
N ILE A 25 8.42 -3.96 -3.15
CA ILE A 25 7.41 -3.07 -2.55
C ILE A 25 7.84 -2.69 -1.13
N THR A 26 8.32 -3.63 -0.33
CA THR A 26 8.80 -3.37 1.04
C THR A 26 9.88 -2.30 1.05
N LYS A 27 10.86 -2.35 0.13
CA LYS A 27 11.89 -1.30 -0.02
C LYS A 27 11.30 0.07 -0.41
N ILE A 28 10.18 0.11 -1.11
CA ILE A 28 9.49 1.37 -1.49
C ILE A 28 8.69 1.93 -0.31
N VAL A 29 7.95 1.09 0.41
CA VAL A 29 7.04 1.54 1.48
C VAL A 29 7.73 1.68 2.84
N ALA A 30 8.75 0.88 3.10
CA ALA A 30 9.44 0.76 4.38
C ALA A 30 10.96 0.65 4.16
N PRO A 31 11.61 1.68 3.59
CA PRO A 31 13.02 1.61 3.15
C PRO A 31 14.04 1.49 4.29
N THR A 32 13.66 1.83 5.52
CA THR A 32 14.57 1.85 6.67
C THR A 32 14.00 1.06 7.85
N SER A 33 14.90 0.57 8.71
CA SER A 33 14.53 0.02 10.03
C SER A 33 13.65 1.02 10.80
N GLY A 34 12.54 0.56 11.38
CA GLY A 34 11.55 1.40 12.08
C GLY A 34 10.41 1.96 11.22
N SER A 35 10.25 1.47 9.99
CA SER A 35 9.16 1.88 9.09
C SER A 35 7.88 1.05 9.25
N GLU A 36 7.63 0.42 10.43
CA GLU A 36 6.46 -0.46 10.59
C GLU A 36 5.14 0.30 10.46
N LYS A 37 5.13 1.59 10.81
CA LYS A 37 3.95 2.46 10.64
C LYS A 37 3.61 2.69 9.18
N GLN A 38 4.62 2.83 8.32
CA GLN A 38 4.45 2.99 6.88
C GLN A 38 3.94 1.70 6.25
N LEU A 39 4.47 0.55 6.66
CA LEU A 39 3.95 -0.75 6.24
C LEU A 39 2.48 -0.94 6.66
N LEU A 40 2.14 -0.58 7.89
CA LEU A 40 0.75 -0.59 8.36
C LEU A 40 -0.13 0.36 7.52
N ALA A 41 0.32 1.59 7.28
CA ALA A 41 -0.42 2.56 6.50
C ALA A 41 -0.62 2.11 5.04
N TYR A 42 0.38 1.46 4.44
CA TYR A 42 0.27 0.85 3.12
C TYR A 42 -0.81 -0.23 3.08
N ASN A 43 -0.81 -1.15 4.05
CA ASN A 43 -1.82 -2.20 4.13
C ASN A 43 -3.23 -1.68 4.45
N LEU A 44 -3.36 -0.45 4.97
CA LEU A 44 -4.64 0.25 5.17
C LEU A 44 -5.13 0.99 3.91
N CYS A 45 -4.33 1.08 2.85
CA CYS A 45 -4.77 1.58 1.54
C CYS A 45 -5.62 0.51 0.85
N ASP A 46 -6.84 0.29 1.32
CA ASP A 46 -7.76 -0.76 0.84
C ASP A 46 -8.76 -0.27 -0.23
N GLY A 47 -8.63 1.00 -0.64
CA GLY A 47 -9.57 1.65 -1.55
C GLY A 47 -10.90 2.06 -0.92
N GLN A 48 -11.04 1.93 0.40
CA GLN A 48 -12.24 2.25 1.17
C GLN A 48 -11.95 3.22 2.32
N THR A 49 -10.74 3.19 2.86
CA THR A 49 -10.34 4.01 4.01
C THR A 49 -9.80 5.37 3.54
N PRO A 50 -10.37 6.50 3.99
CA PRO A 50 -9.85 7.83 3.68
C PRO A 50 -8.45 8.06 4.23
N GLN A 51 -7.63 8.83 3.50
CA GLN A 51 -6.24 9.13 3.88
C GLN A 51 -6.10 9.66 5.32
N ALA A 52 -7.05 10.50 5.78
CA ALA A 52 -7.05 11.03 7.14
C ALA A 52 -7.23 9.94 8.20
N GLU A 53 -8.08 8.95 7.95
CA GLU A 53 -8.27 7.81 8.84
C GLU A 53 -7.06 6.89 8.85
N ILE A 54 -6.42 6.68 7.69
CA ILE A 54 -5.17 5.91 7.59
C ILE A 54 -4.08 6.56 8.46
N CYS A 55 -3.90 7.88 8.37
CA CYS A 55 -2.93 8.62 9.22
C CYS A 55 -3.18 8.37 10.70
N LYS A 56 -4.47 8.44 11.12
CA LYS A 56 -4.89 8.24 12.50
C LYS A 56 -4.60 6.81 12.97
N LYS A 57 -5.01 5.80 12.19
CA LYS A 57 -4.83 4.37 12.51
C LYS A 57 -3.34 3.99 12.56
N ALA A 58 -2.54 4.50 11.63
CA ALA A 58 -1.10 4.24 11.55
C ALA A 58 -0.24 5.12 12.49
N LYS A 59 -0.86 6.10 13.18
CA LYS A 59 -0.16 7.09 14.02
C LYS A 59 0.98 7.80 13.27
N LEU A 60 0.66 8.26 12.05
CA LEU A 60 1.56 9.02 11.18
C LEU A 60 1.14 10.49 11.12
N ASP A 61 2.15 11.37 11.00
CA ASP A 61 1.94 12.77 10.64
C ASP A 61 1.33 12.88 9.22
N LYS A 62 0.35 13.78 9.06
CA LYS A 62 -0.39 13.95 7.80
C LYS A 62 0.51 14.39 6.65
N GLY A 63 1.44 15.32 6.90
CA GLY A 63 2.37 15.81 5.88
C GLY A 63 3.36 14.75 5.45
N SER A 64 3.92 14.02 6.42
CA SER A 64 4.82 12.90 6.19
C SER A 64 4.15 11.76 5.40
N PHE A 65 2.93 11.38 5.80
CA PHE A 65 2.18 10.35 5.10
C PHE A 65 1.79 10.79 3.69
N SER A 66 1.38 12.05 3.50
CA SER A 66 1.02 12.55 2.17
C SER A 66 2.19 12.46 1.19
N ARG A 67 3.41 12.80 1.61
CA ARG A 67 4.61 12.65 0.78
C ARG A 67 4.92 11.19 0.46
N SER A 68 4.76 10.30 1.44
CA SER A 68 4.94 8.85 1.24
C SER A 68 3.93 8.31 0.24
N LEU A 69 2.67 8.68 0.38
CA LEU A 69 1.59 8.27 -0.51
C LEU A 69 1.81 8.77 -1.94
N THR A 70 2.27 10.01 -2.14
CA THR A 70 2.65 10.50 -3.48
C THR A 70 3.73 9.62 -4.11
N LYS A 71 4.80 9.30 -3.37
CA LYS A 71 5.88 8.43 -3.87
C LYS A 71 5.38 7.03 -4.22
N TRP A 72 4.47 6.47 -3.42
CA TRP A 72 3.91 5.15 -3.67
C TRP A 72 3.01 5.13 -4.91
N ILE A 73 2.30 6.22 -5.17
CA ILE A 73 1.51 6.40 -6.39
C ILE A 73 2.41 6.53 -7.61
N GLU A 74 3.45 7.35 -7.53
CA GLU A 74 4.45 7.50 -8.61
C GLU A 74 5.17 6.17 -8.92
N ALA A 75 5.44 5.37 -7.90
CA ALA A 75 6.04 4.04 -8.03
C ALA A 75 5.05 2.96 -8.53
N GLY A 76 3.75 3.27 -8.64
CA GLY A 76 2.72 2.33 -9.11
C GLY A 76 2.34 1.24 -8.11
N VAL A 77 2.75 1.34 -6.84
CA VAL A 77 2.41 0.34 -5.79
C VAL A 77 1.15 0.71 -5.00
N VAL A 78 0.64 1.93 -5.20
CA VAL A 78 -0.67 2.41 -4.74
C VAL A 78 -1.35 3.17 -5.87
N VAL A 79 -2.67 3.05 -6.00
CA VAL A 79 -3.49 3.81 -6.95
C VAL A 79 -4.59 4.57 -6.21
N ARG A 80 -5.17 5.58 -6.86
CA ARG A 80 -6.32 6.35 -6.34
C ARG A 80 -7.58 5.89 -7.08
N ILE A 81 -8.59 5.42 -6.36
CA ILE A 81 -9.83 4.89 -6.96
C ILE A 81 -11.07 5.65 -6.48
N GLY A 82 -12.14 5.60 -7.28
CA GLY A 82 -13.42 6.24 -6.99
C GLY A 82 -13.38 7.78 -7.08
N SER A 83 -14.55 8.40 -6.91
CA SER A 83 -14.72 9.86 -6.92
C SER A 83 -13.95 10.56 -5.81
N GLU A 84 -13.88 9.93 -4.63
CA GLU A 84 -13.15 10.44 -3.46
C GLU A 84 -11.64 10.23 -3.54
N ARG A 85 -11.15 9.57 -4.61
CA ARG A 85 -9.73 9.25 -4.82
C ARG A 85 -9.14 8.55 -3.59
N LEU A 86 -9.75 7.45 -3.17
CA LEU A 86 -9.29 6.65 -2.02
C LEU A 86 -8.04 5.84 -2.41
N PRO A 87 -7.04 5.72 -1.52
CA PRO A 87 -5.81 5.00 -1.83
C PRO A 87 -6.05 3.48 -1.78
N LEU A 88 -5.61 2.76 -2.82
CA LEU A 88 -5.67 1.31 -2.95
C LEU A 88 -4.26 0.77 -3.25
N HIS A 89 -3.73 -0.10 -2.39
CA HIS A 89 -2.49 -0.82 -2.62
C HIS A 89 -2.67 -1.89 -3.71
N VAL A 90 -1.58 -2.26 -4.38
CA VAL A 90 -1.64 -3.32 -5.39
C VAL A 90 -1.88 -4.72 -4.79
N TYR A 91 -1.31 -5.01 -3.62
CA TYR A 91 -1.62 -6.19 -2.80
C TYR A 91 -1.05 -5.99 -1.38
N PRO A 92 -1.63 -6.61 -0.34
CA PRO A 92 -1.14 -6.42 1.02
C PRO A 92 0.20 -7.13 1.22
N LEU A 93 1.07 -6.51 2.03
CA LEU A 93 2.35 -7.09 2.43
C LEU A 93 2.21 -7.79 3.79
N THR A 94 2.65 -9.04 3.85
CA THR A 94 2.92 -9.70 5.14
C THR A 94 4.11 -9.00 5.79
N LYS A 95 4.14 -8.91 7.13
CA LYS A 95 5.36 -8.50 7.82
C LYS A 95 6.48 -9.45 7.39
N VAL A 96 7.50 -8.92 6.72
CA VAL A 96 8.73 -9.66 6.48
C VAL A 96 9.28 -9.97 7.87
N SER A 97 9.31 -11.24 8.22
CA SER A 97 10.00 -11.65 9.43
C SER A 97 11.49 -11.44 9.18
N ALA A 98 12.27 -11.01 10.18
CA ALA A 98 13.70 -10.71 10.05
C ALA A 98 14.59 -11.93 9.66
N ARG A 99 14.01 -13.01 9.13
CA ARG A 99 14.66 -14.23 8.66
C ARG A 99 14.75 -14.34 7.14
N ASP A 100 14.13 -13.43 6.39
CA ASP A 100 14.12 -13.49 4.92
C ASP A 100 15.17 -12.57 4.27
N GLU A 101 16.19 -12.15 5.02
CA GLU A 101 17.34 -11.34 4.54
C GLU A 101 18.63 -12.18 4.33
N ASP A 102 18.53 -13.51 4.24
CA ASP A 102 19.65 -14.40 3.88
C ASP A 102 19.77 -14.61 2.36
#